data_AF-A0A1Q5D960-F1
#
_entry.id   AF-A0A1Q5D960-F1
#
_cell.length_a   1.000
_cell.length_b   1.000
_cell.length_c   1.000
_cell.angle_alpha   90.00
_cell.angle_beta   90.00
_cell.angle_gamma   90.00
#
_symmetry.space_group_name_H-M   'P 1'
#
loop_
_entity.id
_entity.type
_entity.pdbx_description
1 polymer ?
#
loop_
_entity_poly.entity_id
_entity_poly.type
_entity_poly.pdbx_seq_one_letter_code
_entity_poly.pdbx_strand_id
1 'polypeptide(L)'
;MDRFRRASAAALLTAVALAGAVGGAAASSGVPAPPSGERAHDLATRPAISAHATARAVAAWEEFRIHGSARNITSGTPITLQQKQGKRWVSLPATIRTAAGGEYSLRVKLGIKGENALRIVGGGAVSPVVRTTVS
;
A
#
# COMPACT_ATOMS: atom_id res chain seq x y z
N MET A 1 33.86 -0.27 -5.24
CA MET A 1 33.56 0.63 -4.10
C MET A 1 34.28 1.91 -4.40
N ASP A 2 33.62 2.82 -5.13
CA ASP A 2 34.29 3.97 -5.73
C ASP A 2 33.55 5.26 -5.37
N ARG A 3 33.92 5.71 -4.17
CA ARG A 3 34.20 7.06 -3.69
C ARG A 3 33.55 8.24 -4.44
N PHE A 4 32.63 8.87 -3.73
CA PHE A 4 32.51 10.32 -3.51
C PHE A 4 33.31 11.23 -4.44
N ARG A 5 32.60 11.99 -5.28
CA ARG A 5 33.06 13.29 -5.78
C ARG A 5 32.09 14.37 -5.33
N ARG A 6 32.46 15.03 -4.22
CA ARG A 6 32.06 16.41 -3.94
C ARG A 6 32.78 17.31 -4.93
N ALA A 7 32.08 18.25 -5.53
CA ALA A 7 32.69 19.44 -6.12
C ALA A 7 31.85 20.65 -5.74
N SER A 8 32.51 21.58 -5.05
CA SER A 8 32.05 22.86 -4.55
C SER A 8 32.42 23.97 -5.54
N ALA A 9 31.66 25.07 -5.59
CA ALA A 9 32.12 26.46 -5.85
C ALA A 9 30.87 27.37 -5.93
N ALA A 10 30.61 28.29 -5.00
CA ALA A 10 31.25 29.61 -4.81
C ALA A 10 30.88 30.59 -5.94
N ALA A 11 29.93 31.50 -5.68
CA ALA A 11 30.12 32.94 -5.41
C ALA A 11 29.68 33.75 -6.67
N LEU A 12 28.94 34.85 -6.59
CA LEU A 12 29.36 36.16 -6.07
C LEU A 12 28.14 37.08 -5.83
N LEU A 13 28.34 37.97 -4.85
CA LEU A 13 27.48 39.06 -4.41
C LEU A 13 27.27 40.14 -5.47
N THR A 14 26.11 40.80 -5.46
CA THR A 14 26.01 42.25 -5.65
C THR A 14 24.84 42.78 -4.84
N ALA A 15 25.15 43.69 -3.91
CA ALA A 15 24.20 44.47 -3.14
C ALA A 15 23.92 45.78 -3.87
N VAL A 16 22.67 46.23 -3.88
CA VAL A 16 22.35 47.65 -3.78
C VAL A 16 20.96 47.78 -3.15
N ALA A 17 20.95 48.48 -2.02
CA ALA A 17 19.77 48.94 -1.31
C ALA A 17 19.35 50.30 -1.89
N LEU A 18 18.04 50.60 -1.90
CA LEU A 18 17.50 51.92 -1.52
C LEU A 18 15.96 51.89 -1.49
N ALA A 19 15.47 51.91 -0.25
CA ALA A 19 14.26 52.51 0.28
C ALA A 19 13.14 52.97 -0.67
N GLY A 20 11.97 52.34 -0.50
CA GLY A 20 10.66 52.94 -0.77
C GLY A 20 9.71 52.53 0.36
N ALA A 21 9.43 53.46 1.26
CA ALA A 21 8.53 53.26 2.40
C ALA A 21 7.05 53.37 1.97
N VAL A 22 6.20 52.85 2.85
CA VAL A 22 4.73 53.00 2.99
C VAL A 22 3.81 52.15 2.10
N GLY A 23 3.00 51.29 2.76
CA GLY A 23 1.73 50.79 2.20
C GLY A 23 1.48 49.29 2.35
N GLY A 24 0.83 48.89 3.45
CA GLY A 24 -0.29 47.95 3.47
C GLY A 24 -0.16 46.52 2.91
N ALA A 25 -0.28 45.55 3.80
CA ALA A 25 -0.85 44.21 3.60
C ALA A 25 -0.27 43.33 2.47
N ALA A 26 0.54 42.35 2.88
CA ALA A 26 0.92 41.21 2.06
C ALA A 26 -0.32 40.39 1.65
N ALA A 27 -0.78 40.54 0.41
CA ALA A 27 -1.55 39.52 -0.27
C ALA A 27 -0.57 38.51 -0.88
N SER A 28 -0.17 37.52 -0.08
CA SER A 28 0.62 36.39 -0.58
C SER A 28 -0.16 35.63 -1.63
N SER A 29 0.47 35.50 -2.80
CA SER A 29 0.05 34.70 -3.94
C SER A 29 -0.55 33.37 -3.51
N GLY A 30 -1.80 33.16 -3.90
CA GLY A 30 -2.51 31.90 -3.76
C GLY A 30 -1.79 30.80 -4.52
N VAL A 31 -0.88 30.09 -3.85
CA VAL A 31 -0.60 28.70 -4.16
C VAL A 31 -1.85 27.93 -3.74
N PRO A 32 -2.56 27.25 -4.65
CA PRO A 32 -3.63 26.36 -4.25
C PRO A 32 -3.00 25.32 -3.31
N ALA A 33 -3.39 25.34 -2.05
CA ALA A 33 -3.08 24.24 -1.16
C ALA A 33 -3.57 22.94 -1.84
N PRO A 34 -2.79 21.85 -1.84
CA PRO A 34 -3.32 20.56 -2.25
C PRO A 34 -4.59 20.30 -1.42
N PRO A 35 -5.64 19.67 -1.95
CA PRO A 35 -6.89 19.46 -1.21
C PRO A 35 -6.60 18.63 0.05
N SER A 36 -6.31 19.30 1.17
CA SER A 36 -6.24 18.72 2.51
C SER A 36 -7.67 18.49 2.96
N GLY A 37 -8.31 17.49 2.35
CA GLY A 37 -9.76 17.33 2.42
C GLY A 37 -10.27 15.92 2.17
N GLU A 38 -9.43 14.93 1.86
CA GLU A 38 -9.78 13.54 2.19
C GLU A 38 -9.64 13.42 3.73
N ARG A 39 -10.66 13.96 4.40
CA ARG A 39 -10.78 14.14 5.85
C ARG A 39 -10.44 12.79 6.50
N ALA A 40 -9.55 12.74 7.48
CA ALA A 40 -9.11 11.50 8.12
C ALA A 40 -10.25 10.54 8.55
N HIS A 41 -11.47 11.07 8.75
CA HIS A 41 -12.70 10.31 8.92
C HIS A 41 -13.07 9.39 7.74
N ASP A 42 -12.85 9.80 6.49
CA ASP A 42 -13.17 9.03 5.30
C ASP A 42 -12.29 7.76 5.22
N LEU A 43 -11.00 7.89 5.57
CA LEU A 43 -10.09 6.75 5.69
C LEU A 43 -10.48 5.78 6.83
N ALA A 44 -11.09 6.29 7.89
CA ALA A 44 -11.52 5.48 9.03
C ALA A 44 -12.77 4.65 8.72
N THR A 45 -13.61 5.08 7.78
CA THR A 45 -14.85 4.38 7.37
C THR A 45 -14.67 3.57 6.10
N ARG A 46 -13.58 3.78 5.35
CA ARG A 46 -13.31 3.04 4.11
C ARG A 46 -13.06 1.55 4.37
N PRO A 47 -13.63 0.65 3.53
CA PRO A 47 -13.30 -0.77 3.54
C PRO A 47 -11.79 -1.01 3.37
N ALA A 48 -11.21 -1.83 4.26
CA ALA A 48 -9.79 -2.14 4.23
C ALA A 48 -9.52 -3.61 4.56
N ILE A 49 -8.55 -4.22 3.89
CA ILE A 49 -8.13 -5.61 4.13
C ILE A 49 -6.63 -5.64 4.39
N SER A 50 -6.20 -6.30 5.47
CA SER A 50 -4.80 -6.63 5.75
C SER A 50 -4.52 -8.09 5.42
N ALA A 51 -3.31 -8.44 4.99
CA ALA A 51 -2.96 -9.83 4.69
C ALA A 51 -1.50 -10.13 5.05
N HIS A 52 -1.29 -11.26 5.71
CA HIS A 52 0.01 -11.73 6.18
C HIS A 52 0.14 -13.24 5.96
N ALA A 53 1.20 -13.67 5.29
CA ALA A 53 1.53 -15.09 5.15
C ALA A 53 2.32 -15.57 6.38
N THR A 54 2.03 -16.78 6.85
CA THR A 54 2.80 -17.43 7.92
C THR A 54 4.20 -17.85 7.48
N ALA A 55 4.41 -18.01 6.17
CA ALA A 55 5.68 -18.41 5.59
C ALA A 55 6.04 -17.53 4.40
N ARG A 56 7.31 -17.13 4.33
CA ARG A 56 7.88 -16.39 3.19
C ARG A 56 8.42 -17.32 2.12
N ALA A 57 8.71 -18.57 2.46
CA ALA A 57 9.12 -19.61 1.53
C ALA A 57 8.45 -20.93 1.91
N VAL A 58 8.01 -21.71 0.92
CA VAL A 58 7.34 -23.01 1.08
C VAL A 58 7.74 -23.95 -0.06
N ALA A 59 7.68 -25.27 0.14
CA ALA A 59 7.80 -26.19 -0.99
C ALA A 59 6.55 -26.14 -1.87
N ALA A 60 6.68 -26.54 -3.13
CA ALA A 60 5.53 -26.71 -4.01
C ALA A 60 4.49 -27.65 -3.39
N TRP A 61 3.22 -27.23 -3.39
CA TRP A 61 2.07 -27.92 -2.79
C TRP A 61 2.07 -28.04 -1.27
N GLU A 62 3.05 -27.44 -0.59
CA GLU A 62 3.04 -27.32 0.86
C GLU A 62 1.93 -26.37 1.31
N GLU A 63 1.24 -26.73 2.39
CA GLU A 63 0.20 -25.89 2.98
C GLU A 63 0.84 -24.80 3.86
N PHE A 64 0.47 -23.56 3.61
CA PHE A 64 0.73 -22.45 4.53
C PHE A 64 -0.55 -21.64 4.74
N ARG A 65 -0.49 -20.68 5.67
CA ARG A 65 -1.65 -19.85 6.01
C ARG A 65 -1.45 -18.40 5.61
N ILE A 66 -2.52 -17.79 5.15
CA ILE A 66 -2.64 -16.34 5.03
C ILE A 66 -3.72 -15.88 5.99
N HIS A 67 -3.35 -15.04 6.95
CA HIS A 67 -4.28 -14.46 7.91
C HIS A 67 -4.35 -12.95 7.73
N GLY A 68 -5.42 -12.36 8.26
CA GLY A 68 -5.64 -10.93 8.16
C GLY A 68 -6.94 -10.51 8.80
N SER A 69 -7.25 -9.24 8.62
CA SER A 69 -8.49 -8.62 9.08
C SER A 69 -9.09 -7.72 8.02
N ALA A 70 -10.41 -7.75 7.93
CA ALA A 70 -11.23 -6.89 7.11
C ALA A 70 -11.90 -5.85 8.03
N ARG A 71 -11.60 -4.57 7.83
CA ARG A 71 -12.20 -3.45 8.56
C ARG A 71 -13.23 -2.75 7.70
N ASN A 72 -14.29 -2.25 8.34
CA ASN A 72 -15.41 -1.55 7.67
C ASN A 72 -16.04 -2.39 6.54
N ILE A 73 -16.07 -3.71 6.73
CA ILE A 73 -16.66 -4.69 5.82
C ILE A 73 -17.63 -5.52 6.63
N THR A 74 -18.80 -5.80 6.07
CA THR A 74 -19.83 -6.61 6.74
C THR A 74 -19.28 -8.00 7.09
N SER A 75 -19.56 -8.48 8.29
CA SER A 75 -19.20 -9.84 8.70
C SER A 75 -19.82 -10.88 7.77
N GLY A 76 -19.13 -11.99 7.53
CA GLY A 76 -19.59 -13.00 6.56
C GLY A 76 -19.47 -12.56 5.10
N THR A 77 -18.71 -11.50 4.82
CA THR A 77 -18.39 -11.11 3.44
C THR A 77 -17.46 -12.16 2.82
N PRO A 78 -17.73 -12.61 1.57
CA PRO A 78 -16.83 -13.50 0.87
C PRO A 78 -15.54 -12.76 0.49
N ILE A 79 -14.42 -13.39 0.78
CA ILE A 79 -13.09 -12.95 0.37
C ILE A 79 -12.41 -14.06 -0.43
N THR A 80 -11.65 -13.65 -1.43
CA THR A 80 -10.99 -14.57 -2.36
C THR A 80 -9.51 -14.24 -2.46
N LEU A 81 -8.68 -15.29 -2.51
CA LEU A 81 -7.26 -15.16 -2.77
C LEU A 81 -7.01 -15.01 -4.27
N GLN A 82 -6.24 -13.99 -4.64
CA GLN A 82 -5.76 -13.81 -6.01
C GLN A 82 -4.25 -13.99 -6.05
N GLN A 83 -3.78 -14.60 -7.12
CA GLN A 83 -2.38 -14.77 -7.45
C GLN A 83 -2.07 -13.98 -8.72
N LYS A 84 -0.94 -13.28 -8.74
CA LYS A 84 -0.47 -12.63 -9.95
C LYS A 84 0.13 -13.67 -10.90
N GLN A 85 -0.45 -13.80 -12.09
CA GLN A 85 0.03 -14.66 -13.17
C GLN A 85 0.38 -13.78 -14.37
N GLY A 86 1.67 -13.61 -14.62
CA GLY A 86 2.17 -12.63 -15.59
C GLY A 86 1.72 -11.20 -15.23
N LYS A 87 0.92 -10.58 -16.11
CA LYS A 87 0.41 -9.20 -15.93
C LYS A 87 -0.95 -9.13 -15.26
N ARG A 88 -1.62 -10.26 -15.01
CA ARG A 88 -3.00 -10.31 -14.49
C ARG A 88 -3.08 -10.91 -13.10
N TRP A 89 -4.11 -10.52 -12.38
CA TRP A 89 -4.52 -11.15 -11.13
C TRP A 89 -5.55 -12.22 -11.43
N VAL A 90 -5.30 -13.45 -10.99
CA VAL A 90 -6.18 -14.60 -11.19
C VAL A 90 -6.72 -15.01 -9.84
N SER A 91 -8.04 -15.12 -9.73
CA SER A 91 -8.69 -15.63 -8.53
C SER A 91 -8.45 -17.13 -8.41
N LEU A 92 -7.92 -17.55 -7.27
CA LEU A 92 -7.84 -18.96 -6.92
C LEU A 92 -9.22 -19.44 -6.46
N PRO A 93 -9.56 -20.72 -6.65
CA PRO A 93 -10.89 -21.26 -6.31
C PRO A 93 -11.19 -21.29 -4.79
N ALA A 94 -10.28 -20.80 -3.95
CA ALA A 94 -10.48 -20.68 -2.51
C ALA A 94 -11.17 -19.35 -2.16
N THR A 95 -12.45 -19.45 -1.77
CA THR A 95 -13.21 -18.35 -1.17
C THR A 95 -13.60 -18.72 0.24
N ILE A 96 -13.36 -17.82 1.19
CA ILE A 96 -13.81 -17.96 2.58
C ILE A 96 -14.64 -16.76 2.97
N ARG A 97 -15.30 -16.84 4.12
CA ARG A 97 -16.12 -15.76 4.66
C ARG A 97 -15.38 -15.14 5.85
N THR A 98 -15.43 -13.81 5.98
CA THR A 98 -14.87 -13.13 7.16
C THR A 98 -15.63 -13.51 8.43
N ALA A 99 -14.93 -13.61 9.55
CA ALA A 99 -15.53 -13.82 10.86
C ALA A 99 -16.37 -12.60 11.30
N ALA A 100 -17.06 -12.73 12.43
CA ALA A 100 -17.84 -11.64 13.03
C ALA A 100 -17.00 -10.37 13.26
N GLY A 101 -15.76 -10.50 13.75
CA GLY A 101 -14.82 -9.38 13.93
C GLY A 101 -14.05 -8.98 12.66
N GLY A 102 -14.36 -9.59 11.52
CA GLY A 102 -13.68 -9.31 10.25
C GLY A 102 -12.35 -10.06 10.07
N GLU A 103 -11.91 -10.83 11.06
CA GLU A 103 -10.72 -11.68 10.94
C GLU A 103 -10.95 -12.83 9.96
N TYR A 104 -9.85 -13.32 9.41
CA TYR A 104 -9.88 -14.48 8.54
C TYR A 104 -8.54 -15.22 8.51
N SER A 105 -8.59 -16.47 8.09
CA SER A 105 -7.41 -17.32 7.88
C SER A 105 -7.67 -18.31 6.74
N LEU A 106 -6.89 -18.22 5.66
CA LEU A 106 -6.95 -19.11 4.51
C LEU A 106 -5.81 -20.12 4.58
N ARG A 107 -6.11 -21.37 4.26
CA ARG A 107 -5.11 -22.38 3.93
C ARG A 107 -4.82 -22.30 2.44
N VAL A 108 -3.54 -22.28 2.09
CA VAL A 108 -3.09 -22.04 0.72
C VAL A 108 -2.06 -23.08 0.35
N LYS A 109 -2.18 -23.63 -0.86
CA LYS A 109 -1.17 -24.48 -1.49
C LYS A 109 -0.84 -23.87 -2.84
N LEU A 110 0.46 -23.68 -3.12
CA LEU A 110 0.93 -23.10 -4.37
C LEU A 110 1.78 -24.12 -5.13
N GLY A 111 1.41 -24.39 -6.38
CA GLY A 111 2.19 -25.26 -7.27
C GLY A 111 3.15 -24.53 -8.21
N ILE A 112 2.94 -23.23 -8.42
CA ILE A 112 3.79 -22.42 -9.31
C ILE A 112 5.07 -22.05 -8.56
N LYS A 113 6.19 -22.59 -9.01
CA LYS A 113 7.53 -22.33 -8.44
C LYS A 113 8.00 -20.90 -8.69
N GLY A 114 8.89 -20.42 -7.83
CA GLY A 114 9.47 -19.09 -7.87
C GLY A 114 8.72 -18.08 -6.98
N GLU A 115 8.89 -16.80 -7.30
CA GLU A 115 8.25 -15.73 -6.53
C GLU A 115 6.76 -15.61 -6.88
N ASN A 116 5.91 -15.68 -5.86
CA ASN A 116 4.47 -15.56 -5.98
C ASN A 116 3.98 -14.30 -5.29
N ALA A 117 3.30 -13.44 -6.06
CA ALA A 117 2.60 -12.27 -5.54
C ALA A 117 1.12 -12.60 -5.33
N LEU A 118 0.64 -12.42 -4.11
CA LEU A 118 -0.68 -12.79 -3.63
C LEU A 118 -1.39 -11.56 -3.09
N ARG A 119 -2.73 -11.53 -3.20
CA ARG A 119 -3.57 -10.52 -2.54
C ARG A 119 -4.94 -11.08 -2.22
N ILE A 120 -5.60 -10.50 -1.23
CA ILE A 120 -6.99 -10.81 -0.88
C ILE A 120 -7.90 -9.72 -1.45
N VAL A 121 -9.04 -10.12 -2.00
CA VAL A 121 -10.08 -9.22 -2.49
C VAL A 121 -11.43 -9.59 -1.90
N GLY A 122 -12.27 -8.60 -1.62
CA GLY A 122 -13.64 -8.80 -1.13
C GLY A 122 -14.18 -7.54 -0.44
N GLY A 123 -15.50 -7.43 -0.32
CA GLY A 123 -16.13 -6.31 0.40
C GLY A 123 -15.76 -4.91 -0.11
N GLY A 124 -15.42 -4.77 -1.39
CA GLY A 124 -14.97 -3.50 -1.98
C GLY A 124 -13.53 -3.09 -1.66
N ALA A 125 -12.75 -3.95 -1.01
CA ALA A 125 -11.35 -3.68 -0.65
C ALA A 125 -10.38 -4.70 -1.27
N VAL A 126 -9.12 -4.30 -1.34
CA VAL A 126 -7.99 -5.11 -1.82
C VAL A 126 -6.86 -5.00 -0.81
N SER A 127 -6.27 -6.13 -0.43
CA SER A 127 -5.14 -6.15 0.48
C SER A 127 -3.85 -5.64 -0.19
N PRO A 128 -2.86 -5.18 0.60
CA PRO A 128 -1.48 -5.11 0.14
C PRO A 128 -1.00 -6.45 -0.43
N VAL A 129 0.01 -6.40 -1.30
CA VAL A 129 0.57 -7.59 -1.94
C VAL A 129 1.45 -8.35 -0.95
N VAL A 130 1.15 -9.63 -0.77
CA VAL A 130 1.95 -10.59 0.01
C VAL A 130 2.84 -11.35 -0.96
N ARG A 131 4.14 -11.46 -0.66
CA ARG A 131 5.11 -12.18 -1.48
C ARG A 131 5.58 -13.44 -0.76
N THR A 132 5.53 -14.57 -1.45
CA THR A 132 5.99 -15.87 -0.97
C THR A 132 6.77 -16.58 -2.08
N THR A 133 7.89 -17.21 -1.75
CA THR A 133 8.69 -17.99 -2.70
C THR A 133 8.31 -19.47 -2.61
N VAL A 134 8.18 -20.13 -3.75
CA VAL A 134 7.91 -21.58 -3.83
C VAL A 134 9.13 -22.28 -4.43
N SER A 135 9.72 -23.23 -3.70
CA SER A 135 10.90 -24.02 -4.13
C SER A 135 10.55 -25.37 -4.73
#